data_AF-A0A9W6EC07-F1
#
_entry.id   AF-A0A9W6EC07-F1
#
_cell.length_a   1.000
_cell.length_b   1.000
_cell.length_c   1.000
_cell.angle_alpha   90.00
_cell.angle_beta   90.00
_cell.angle_gamma   90.00
#
_symmetry.space_group_name_H-M   'P 1'
#
loop_
_entity.id
_entity.type
_entity.pdbx_description
1 polymer ?
#
loop_
_entity_poly.entity_id
_entity_poly.type
_entity_poly.pdbx_seq_one_letter_code
_entity_poly.pdbx_strand_id
1 'polypeptide(L)'
;MRHAVAVCSGVKSIKFQSTSASYPALRYIHSSTRRHSPQHPSGPDALDPRLEDLGKVIRDEYAVIRKDYDAPKHAVVLAHGLLGFAELRLAGRYLPGVQYWRGIKEALSVKGVRVITATVPPSASIETRAEELARDIAIGAPGEHVNIIA
;
A
#
# COMPACT_ATOMS: atom_id res chain seq x y z
N MET A 1 59.82 -2.73 -3.50
CA MET A 1 59.04 -1.48 -3.39
C MET A 1 58.43 -1.17 -4.75
N ARG A 2 57.13 -1.44 -4.93
CA ARG A 2 56.38 -1.09 -6.14
C ARG A 2 55.07 -0.47 -5.66
N HIS A 3 54.96 0.84 -5.85
CA HIS A 3 53.71 1.57 -5.65
C HIS A 3 52.76 1.23 -6.80
N ALA A 4 51.54 0.83 -6.46
CA ALA A 4 50.45 0.72 -7.42
C ALA A 4 49.39 1.77 -7.06
N VAL A 5 49.19 2.68 -8.02
CA VAL A 5 48.23 3.78 -8.04
C VAL A 5 46.84 3.20 -8.34
N ALA A 6 45.85 3.49 -7.48
CA ALA A 6 44.45 3.19 -7.78
C ALA A 6 43.81 4.37 -8.50
N VAL A 7 43.39 4.12 -9.75
CA VAL A 7 42.70 5.05 -10.64
C VAL A 7 41.21 5.05 -10.28
N CYS A 8 40.68 6.21 -9.90
CA CYS A 8 39.24 6.42 -9.74
C CYS A 8 38.57 6.60 -11.12
N SER A 9 37.74 5.66 -11.53
CA SER A 9 36.95 5.76 -12.76
C SER A 9 35.49 6.13 -12.47
N GLY A 10 35.17 7.40 -12.76
CA GLY A 10 33.96 7.86 -13.44
C GLY A 10 32.58 7.40 -12.97
N VAL A 11 31.90 8.25 -12.19
CA VAL A 11 30.44 8.23 -12.03
C VAL A 11 29.80 8.84 -13.28
N LYS A 12 29.02 8.07 -14.04
CA LYS A 12 28.19 8.60 -15.12
C LYS A 12 26.89 9.17 -14.53
N SER A 13 26.75 10.48 -14.65
CA SER A 13 25.54 11.25 -14.32
C SER A 13 24.37 10.81 -15.23
N ILE A 14 23.30 10.28 -14.63
CA ILE A 14 22.03 10.03 -15.31
C ILE A 14 21.19 11.29 -15.18
N LYS A 15 21.03 12.02 -16.29
CA LYS A 15 20.10 13.16 -16.37
C LYS A 15 18.68 12.62 -16.43
N PHE A 16 17.91 12.82 -15.35
CA PHE A 16 16.47 12.60 -15.35
C PHE A 16 15.81 13.76 -16.12
N GLN A 17 15.31 13.48 -17.32
CA GLN A 17 14.49 14.44 -18.07
C GLN A 17 13.09 14.45 -17.45
N SER A 18 12.75 15.53 -16.76
CA SER A 18 11.40 15.80 -16.26
C SER A 18 10.49 16.14 -17.45
N THR A 19 9.58 15.24 -17.79
CA THR A 19 8.47 15.55 -18.69
C THR A 19 7.36 16.18 -17.87
N SER A 20 7.19 17.50 -18.01
CA SER A 20 6.05 18.23 -17.46
C SER A 20 4.80 17.93 -18.28
N ALA A 21 3.98 16.98 -17.83
CA ALA A 21 2.64 16.80 -18.36
C ALA A 21 1.74 17.93 -17.82
N SER A 22 1.43 18.89 -18.69
CA SER A 22 0.54 20.02 -18.41
C SER A 22 -0.92 19.53 -18.49
N TYR A 23 -1.57 19.35 -17.34
CA TYR A 23 -3.00 19.05 -17.28
C TYR A 23 -3.80 20.35 -17.42
N PRO A 24 -4.76 20.45 -18.35
CA PRO A 24 -5.60 21.63 -18.44
C PRO A 24 -6.52 21.71 -17.21
N ALA A 25 -6.50 22.88 -16.55
CA ALA A 25 -7.43 23.21 -15.50
C ALA A 25 -8.84 23.42 -16.09
N LEU A 26 -9.68 22.38 -16.05
CA LEU A 26 -11.10 22.52 -16.34
C LEU A 26 -11.83 23.11 -15.12
N ARG A 27 -11.96 24.44 -15.13
CA ARG A 27 -13.01 25.12 -14.37
C ARG A 27 -14.33 24.84 -15.07
N TYR A 28 -15.20 24.07 -14.46
CA TYR A 28 -16.58 23.98 -14.89
C TYR A 28 -17.52 24.18 -13.72
N ILE A 29 -17.99 25.42 -13.61
CA ILE A 29 -19.10 25.79 -12.74
C ILE A 29 -20.36 25.29 -13.44
N HIS A 30 -21.02 24.30 -12.86
CA HIS A 30 -22.37 23.92 -13.23
C HIS A 30 -23.28 23.89 -12.01
N SER A 31 -23.94 25.01 -11.80
CA SER A 31 -25.27 25.06 -11.21
C SER A 31 -26.25 24.39 -12.18
N SER A 32 -26.76 23.21 -11.84
CA SER A 32 -27.92 22.63 -12.53
C SER A 32 -28.85 21.92 -11.54
N THR A 33 -30.13 22.08 -11.86
CA THR A 33 -31.31 21.95 -11.03
C THR A 33 -31.55 20.50 -10.59
N ARG A 34 -31.89 20.30 -9.29
CA ARG A 34 -32.42 19.02 -8.79
C ARG A 34 -33.66 18.63 -9.59
N ARG A 35 -33.53 17.66 -10.49
CA ARG A 35 -34.66 16.87 -10.97
C ARG A 35 -34.66 15.56 -10.17
N HIS A 36 -35.73 15.36 -9.42
CA HIS A 36 -35.99 14.12 -8.70
C HIS A 36 -36.26 13.03 -9.74
N SER A 37 -35.30 12.13 -9.95
CA SER A 37 -35.47 10.94 -10.77
C SER A 37 -36.13 9.85 -9.91
N PRO A 38 -37.10 9.08 -10.44
CA PRO A 38 -37.86 8.12 -9.67
C PRO A 38 -36.95 7.01 -9.13
N GLN A 39 -37.22 6.63 -7.89
CA GLN A 39 -36.45 5.66 -7.12
C GLN A 39 -36.39 4.32 -7.86
N HIS A 40 -35.20 3.93 -8.30
CA HIS A 40 -34.93 2.54 -8.64
C HIS A 40 -34.79 1.79 -7.31
N PRO A 41 -35.50 0.67 -7.09
CA PRO A 41 -35.32 -0.11 -5.87
C PRO A 41 -33.88 -0.61 -5.84
N SER A 42 -33.09 -0.06 -4.92
CA SER A 42 -31.73 -0.48 -4.63
C SER A 42 -31.80 -1.81 -3.88
N GLY A 43 -32.00 -2.89 -4.62
CA GLY A 43 -31.73 -4.22 -4.12
C GLY A 43 -30.24 -4.36 -3.75
N PRO A 44 -29.87 -5.34 -2.92
CA PRO A 44 -28.49 -5.56 -2.47
C PRO A 44 -27.50 -5.83 -3.62
N ASP A 45 -28.00 -6.04 -4.84
CA ASP A 45 -27.22 -6.33 -6.04
C ASP A 45 -27.00 -5.16 -7.00
N ALA A 46 -27.59 -3.99 -6.75
CA ALA A 46 -27.36 -2.82 -7.60
C ALA A 46 -25.85 -2.49 -7.62
N LEU A 47 -25.23 -2.60 -8.80
CA LEU A 47 -23.82 -2.25 -9.00
C LEU A 47 -23.62 -0.77 -8.68
N ASP A 48 -22.48 -0.42 -8.08
CA ASP A 48 -22.10 0.98 -7.93
C ASP A 48 -21.97 1.58 -9.34
N PRO A 49 -22.77 2.61 -9.70
CA PRO A 49 -22.73 3.21 -11.03
C PRO A 49 -21.32 3.70 -11.43
N ARG A 50 -20.46 3.98 -10.46
CA ARG A 50 -19.06 4.38 -10.70
C ARG A 50 -18.19 3.25 -11.25
N LEU A 51 -18.63 2.00 -11.11
CA LEU A 51 -17.90 0.81 -11.53
C LEU A 51 -18.37 0.27 -12.89
N GLU A 52 -19.45 0.82 -13.45
CA GLU A 52 -20.03 0.36 -14.73
C GLU A 52 -19.02 0.41 -15.89
N ASP A 53 -18.15 1.42 -15.91
CA ASP A 53 -17.14 1.61 -16.96
C ASP A 53 -15.81 0.87 -16.70
N LEU A 54 -15.63 0.24 -15.54
CA LEU A 54 -14.36 -0.40 -15.12
C LEU A 54 -14.23 -1.87 -15.56
N GLY A 55 -15.20 -2.38 -16.32
CA GLY A 55 -15.20 -3.75 -16.83
C GLY A 55 -15.73 -4.76 -15.81
N LYS A 56 -15.22 -5.99 -15.82
CA LYS A 56 -15.72 -7.08 -14.97
C LYS A 56 -15.43 -6.78 -13.49
N VAL A 57 -16.49 -6.47 -12.73
CA VAL A 57 -16.42 -6.28 -11.28
C VAL A 57 -16.39 -7.65 -10.59
N ILE A 58 -15.24 -7.99 -10.03
CA ILE A 58 -15.09 -9.24 -9.27
C ILE A 58 -15.61 -9.01 -7.85
N ARG A 59 -16.73 -9.65 -7.50
CA ARG A 59 -17.33 -9.55 -6.15
C ARG A 59 -16.87 -10.69 -5.25
N ASP A 60 -17.20 -11.91 -5.63
CA ASP A 60 -17.09 -13.11 -4.80
C ASP A 60 -16.47 -14.30 -5.54
N GLU A 61 -16.06 -14.13 -6.80
CA GLU A 61 -15.52 -15.21 -7.64
C GLU A 61 -14.30 -15.88 -7.00
N TYR A 62 -13.50 -15.10 -6.25
CA TYR A 62 -12.35 -15.62 -5.50
C TYR A 62 -12.70 -16.27 -4.16
N ALA A 63 -13.95 -16.13 -3.67
CA ALA A 63 -14.39 -16.79 -2.45
C ALA A 63 -14.45 -18.31 -2.61
N VAL A 64 -14.70 -18.79 -3.83
CA VAL A 64 -14.77 -20.22 -4.16
C VAL A 64 -13.42 -20.91 -3.93
N ILE A 65 -12.32 -20.25 -4.30
CA ILE A 65 -10.95 -20.81 -4.20
C ILE A 65 -10.24 -20.45 -2.89
N ARG A 66 -10.83 -19.59 -2.06
CA ARG A 66 -10.20 -19.11 -0.80
C ARG A 66 -9.86 -20.25 0.17
N LYS A 67 -10.57 -21.37 0.12
CA LYS A 67 -10.32 -22.55 0.96
C LYS A 67 -8.99 -23.22 0.62
N ASP A 68 -8.57 -23.11 -0.63
CA ASP A 68 -7.41 -23.80 -1.19
C ASP A 68 -6.18 -22.89 -1.29
N TYR A 69 -6.21 -21.72 -0.65
CA TYR A 69 -5.06 -20.84 -0.57
C TYR A 69 -4.03 -21.35 0.42
N ASP A 70 -2.87 -21.73 -0.11
CA ASP A 70 -1.69 -22.07 0.67
C ASP A 70 -1.08 -20.83 1.33
N ALA A 71 -0.46 -21.04 2.50
CA ALA A 71 0.34 -20.01 3.14
C ALA A 71 1.62 -19.75 2.31
N PRO A 72 2.03 -18.49 2.14
CA PRO A 72 3.26 -18.17 1.43
C PRO A 72 4.48 -18.73 2.17
N LYS A 73 5.47 -19.19 1.40
CA LYS A 73 6.75 -19.71 1.94
C LYS A 73 7.53 -18.69 2.76
N HIS A 74 7.44 -17.41 2.36
CA HIS A 74 8.18 -16.31 2.95
C HIS A 74 7.26 -15.43 3.79
N ALA A 75 7.82 -14.84 4.83
CA ALA A 75 7.10 -13.92 5.70
C ALA A 75 6.51 -12.76 4.91
N VAL A 76 5.33 -12.30 5.32
CA VAL A 76 4.66 -11.15 4.73
C VAL A 76 4.97 -9.92 5.58
N VAL A 77 5.53 -8.90 4.94
CA VAL A 77 5.81 -7.60 5.52
C VAL A 77 4.70 -6.65 5.06
N LEU A 78 3.92 -6.17 6.03
CA LEU A 78 2.90 -5.16 5.83
C LEU A 78 3.55 -3.79 6.00
N ALA A 79 3.80 -3.11 4.88
CA ALA A 79 4.38 -1.78 4.84
C ALA A 79 3.25 -0.76 4.62
N HIS A 80 3.10 0.23 5.49
CA HIS A 80 2.03 1.22 5.32
C HIS A 80 2.49 2.42 4.46
N GLY A 81 1.55 2.96 3.68
CA GLY A 81 1.76 4.10 2.79
C GLY A 81 1.59 5.44 3.49
N LEU A 82 0.34 5.93 3.54
CA LEU A 82 0.00 7.27 4.02
C LEU A 82 0.06 7.35 5.55
N LEU A 83 0.71 8.38 6.10
CA LEU A 83 0.86 8.66 7.55
C LEU A 83 1.67 7.64 8.36
N GLY A 84 2.30 6.63 7.75
CA GLY A 84 3.39 5.92 8.41
C GLY A 84 3.05 5.21 9.75
N PHE A 85 1.80 4.83 9.99
CA PHE A 85 1.41 4.24 11.27
C PHE A 85 1.05 2.77 11.11
N ALA A 86 1.57 1.92 12.00
CA ALA A 86 1.04 0.58 12.21
C ALA A 86 -0.25 0.63 13.05
N GLU A 87 -0.22 1.39 14.15
CA GLU A 87 -1.34 1.66 15.06
C GLU A 87 -1.38 3.15 15.43
N LEU A 88 -2.49 3.82 15.17
CA LEU A 88 -2.71 5.21 15.56
C LEU A 88 -3.56 5.30 16.84
N ARG A 89 -3.07 5.99 17.88
CA ARG A 89 -3.80 6.22 19.13
C ARG A 89 -4.25 7.67 19.24
N LEU A 90 -5.43 7.96 18.70
CA LEU A 90 -5.97 9.33 18.55
C LEU A 90 -6.29 10.05 19.88
N ALA A 91 -6.63 9.35 20.97
CA ALA A 91 -7.00 9.97 22.24
C ALA A 91 -6.36 9.28 23.46
N GLY A 92 -5.06 8.98 23.37
CA GLY A 92 -4.31 8.36 24.46
C GLY A 92 -4.88 7.00 24.87
N ARG A 93 -4.68 6.61 26.14
CA ARG A 93 -5.05 5.28 26.67
C ARG A 93 -6.56 4.97 26.66
N TYR A 94 -7.42 5.95 26.36
CA TYR A 94 -8.87 5.86 26.53
C TYR A 94 -9.62 5.40 25.27
N LEU A 95 -9.01 5.46 24.09
CA LEU A 95 -9.60 4.93 22.85
C LEU A 95 -8.75 3.77 22.30
N PRO A 96 -9.39 2.71 21.76
CA PRO A 96 -8.66 1.61 21.14
C PRO A 96 -7.86 2.13 19.93
N GLY A 97 -6.61 1.67 19.80
CA GLY A 97 -5.76 2.03 18.68
C GLY A 97 -6.37 1.64 17.33
N VAL A 98 -6.18 2.49 16.33
CA VAL A 98 -6.58 2.23 14.95
C VAL A 98 -5.42 1.58 14.22
N GLN A 99 -5.49 0.27 14.01
CA GLN A 99 -4.52 -0.44 13.17
C GLN A 99 -4.71 -0.05 11.69
N TYR A 100 -3.61 0.13 10.96
CA TYR A 100 -3.67 0.35 9.52
C TYR A 100 -4.19 -0.90 8.80
N TRP A 101 -3.71 -2.07 9.21
CA TRP A 101 -4.03 -3.39 8.66
C TRP A 101 -5.08 -4.12 9.49
N ARG A 102 -6.15 -3.43 9.93
CA ARG A 102 -7.23 -4.01 10.77
C ARG A 102 -7.77 -5.32 10.18
N GLY A 103 -7.66 -6.40 10.93
CA GLY A 103 -8.19 -7.73 10.56
C GLY A 103 -7.31 -8.49 9.56
N ILE A 104 -6.45 -7.82 8.81
CA ILE A 104 -5.58 -8.46 7.81
C ILE A 104 -4.45 -9.22 8.50
N LYS A 105 -3.78 -8.59 9.47
CA LYS A 105 -2.71 -9.22 10.25
C LYS A 105 -3.23 -10.47 10.96
N GLU A 106 -4.39 -10.37 11.58
CA GLU A 106 -5.02 -11.45 12.34
C GLU A 106 -5.44 -12.59 11.41
N ALA A 107 -6.10 -12.28 10.29
CA ALA A 107 -6.53 -13.29 9.31
C ALA A 107 -5.35 -14.07 8.72
N LEU A 108 -4.26 -13.37 8.38
CA LEU A 108 -3.03 -13.99 7.88
C LEU A 108 -2.37 -14.86 8.97
N SER A 109 -2.31 -14.37 10.21
CA SER A 109 -1.72 -15.09 11.32
C SER A 109 -2.49 -16.38 11.65
N VAL A 110 -3.84 -16.34 11.60
CA VAL A 110 -4.71 -17.54 11.78
C VAL A 110 -4.46 -18.59 10.71
N LYS A 111 -4.08 -18.17 9.50
CA LYS A 111 -3.69 -19.05 8.39
C LYS A 111 -2.24 -19.56 8.49
N GLY A 112 -1.53 -19.27 9.57
CA GLY A 112 -0.14 -19.68 9.79
C GLY A 112 0.89 -18.85 9.05
N VAL A 113 0.50 -17.69 8.49
CA VAL A 113 1.41 -16.78 7.80
C VAL A 113 2.19 -15.98 8.83
N ARG A 114 3.53 -15.96 8.72
CA ARG A 114 4.37 -15.07 9.54
C ARG A 114 4.24 -13.64 9.02
N VAL A 115 3.61 -12.78 9.81
CA VAL A 115 3.36 -11.37 9.45
C VAL A 115 4.25 -10.43 10.25
N ILE A 116 4.97 -9.56 9.56
CA ILE A 116 5.78 -8.48 10.11
C ILE A 116 5.08 -7.17 9.78
N THR A 117 4.87 -6.30 10.77
CA THR A 117 4.29 -4.97 10.55
C THR A 117 5.42 -3.96 10.64
N ALA A 118 5.77 -3.36 9.50
CA ALA A 118 6.81 -2.32 9.46
C ALA A 118 6.25 -0.99 9.99
N THR A 119 7.10 -0.19 10.62
CA THR A 119 6.80 1.16 11.12
C THR A 119 7.73 2.17 10.46
N VAL A 120 7.37 2.62 9.25
CA VAL A 120 8.08 3.70 8.55
C VAL A 120 7.61 5.10 8.99
N PRO A 121 8.45 6.15 8.95
CA PRO A 121 8.04 7.50 9.36
C PRO A 121 6.82 8.04 8.58
N PRO A 122 5.92 8.81 9.24
CA PRO A 122 4.69 9.34 8.64
C PRO A 122 4.91 10.30 7.48
N SER A 123 5.99 11.08 7.56
CA SER A 123 6.41 12.04 6.55
C SER A 123 7.93 12.05 6.55
N ALA A 124 8.53 11.54 5.48
CA ALA A 124 9.97 11.54 5.24
C ALA A 124 10.23 11.31 3.75
N SER A 125 11.49 11.45 3.33
CA SER A 125 11.88 11.10 1.97
C SER A 125 11.72 9.60 1.72
N ILE A 126 11.70 9.21 0.44
CA ILE A 126 11.57 7.80 0.05
C ILE A 126 12.74 6.98 0.61
N GLU A 127 13.95 7.56 0.57
CA GLU A 127 15.18 6.94 1.04
C GLU A 127 15.12 6.64 2.53
N THR A 128 14.71 7.63 3.35
CA THR A 128 14.56 7.42 4.80
C THR A 128 13.49 6.36 5.10
N ARG A 129 12.36 6.37 4.38
CA ARG A 129 11.32 5.34 4.57
C ARG A 129 11.80 3.95 4.16
N ALA A 130 12.58 3.86 3.09
CA ALA A 130 13.14 2.60 2.61
C ALA A 130 14.18 2.05 3.59
N GLU A 131 15.00 2.91 4.20
CA GLU A 131 15.98 2.52 5.21
C GLU A 131 15.31 1.96 6.47
N GLU A 132 14.27 2.62 6.97
CA GLU A 132 13.49 2.13 8.12
C GLU A 132 12.79 0.81 7.81
N LEU A 133 12.18 0.68 6.63
CA LEU A 133 11.58 -0.58 6.18
C LEU A 133 12.62 -1.71 6.11
N ALA A 134 13.81 -1.43 5.58
CA ALA A 134 14.89 -2.41 5.50
C ALA A 134 15.36 -2.85 6.89
N ARG A 135 15.41 -1.92 7.86
CA ARG A 135 15.75 -2.22 9.25
C ARG A 135 14.72 -3.13 9.90
N ASP A 136 13.43 -2.83 9.74
CA ASP A 136 12.34 -3.67 10.26
C ASP A 136 12.38 -5.09 9.69
N ILE A 137 12.68 -5.22 8.39
CA ILE A 137 12.86 -6.52 7.73
C ILE A 137 14.06 -7.26 8.30
N ALA A 138 15.21 -6.59 8.44
CA ALA A 138 16.42 -7.21 8.99
C ALA A 138 16.21 -7.73 10.42
N ILE A 139 15.40 -7.04 11.22
CA ILE A 139 15.05 -7.46 12.59
C ILE A 139 14.03 -8.60 12.57
N GLY A 140 12.97 -8.48 11.77
CA GLY A 140 11.86 -9.44 11.76
C GLY A 140 12.09 -10.72 10.94
N ALA A 141 13.03 -10.69 10.01
CA ALA A 141 13.34 -11.78 9.08
C ALA A 141 14.84 -11.81 8.71
N PRO A 142 15.75 -11.98 9.69
CA PRO A 142 17.19 -11.91 9.45
C PRO A 142 17.67 -13.01 8.49
N GLY A 143 18.25 -12.60 7.36
CA GLY A 143 18.78 -13.53 6.36
C GLY A 143 17.72 -14.31 5.57
N GLU A 144 16.45 -13.93 5.68
CA GLU A 144 15.34 -14.57 4.97
C GLU A 144 14.80 -13.70 3.85
N HIS A 145 14.28 -14.33 2.79
CA HIS A 145 13.45 -13.63 1.81
C HIS A 145 12.08 -13.30 2.41
N VAL A 146 11.51 -12.16 1.99
CA VAL A 146 10.21 -11.66 2.46
C VAL A 146 9.33 -11.24 1.28
N ASN A 147 8.02 -11.27 1.49
CA ASN A 147 7.00 -10.73 0.58
C ASN A 147 6.53 -9.38 1.14
N ILE A 148 6.65 -8.29 0.38
CA ILE A 148 6.23 -6.96 0.83
C ILE A 148 4.87 -6.61 0.23
N ILE A 149 3.93 -6.16 1.07
CA ILE A 149 2.61 -5.66 0.67
C ILE A 149 2.49 -4.22 1.19
N ALA A 150 2.13 -3.28 0.31
CA ALA A 150 2.05 -1.85 0.60
C ALA A 150 0.71 -1.22 0.21
#